data_AF-A0AAD9UPQ9-F1
#
_entry.id   AF-A0AAD9UPQ9-F1
#
_cell.length_a   1.000
_cell.length_b   1.000
_cell.length_c   1.000
_cell.angle_alpha   90.00
_cell.angle_beta   90.00
_cell.angle_gamma   90.00
#
_symmetry.space_group_name_H-M   'P 1'
#
loop_
_entity.id
_entity.type
_entity.pdbx_description
1 polymer ?
#
loop_
_entity_poly.entity_id
_entity_poly.type
_entity_poly.pdbx_seq_one_letter_code
_entity_poly.pdbx_strand_id
1 'polypeptide(L)'
;MIQAKAAALSQGKILALYLHNERAQNFCCVVLSNPLVIELLDTNYILYVVHSKGVRMRLMSKLAQAHSIPHISFFRVPNHNELFYISGTNQLDDTDSFIAMIMNLAESRVGAPTSAIVEEERKIRGEQDEEFKRAMAIDYEKMTKRNIMRRETEKRIKEELDIKQKKGDIKRQTIERRKKISMNYSQSTLPLDTKIKVRLPNGATVESKFNHLDTVGKLYEWVEIVQYTAKQDNLKIPINFTLNITHPSTSLLDKTVTLEAANLFPDAVLTLISLDSDEETESE
;
A
#
# COMPACT_ATOMS: atom_id res chain seq x y z
N MET A 1 41.31 40.42 19.22
CA MET A 1 40.79 39.72 18.03
C MET A 1 39.69 38.72 18.39
N ILE A 2 39.87 37.85 19.39
CA ILE A 2 38.85 36.86 19.80
C ILE A 2 37.50 37.53 20.13
N GLN A 3 37.50 38.56 20.98
CA GLN A 3 36.27 39.32 21.31
C GLN A 3 35.64 39.98 20.09
N ALA A 4 36.45 40.58 19.20
CA ALA A 4 35.96 41.22 17.98
C ALA A 4 35.35 40.21 16.99
N LYS A 5 35.93 39.01 16.87
CA LYS A 5 35.34 37.91 16.09
C LYS A 5 34.01 37.45 16.67
N ALA A 6 33.94 37.28 17.99
CA ALA A 6 32.70 36.88 18.65
C ALA A 6 31.58 37.94 18.46
N ALA A 7 31.92 39.23 18.59
CA ALA A 7 30.98 40.32 18.34
C ALA A 7 30.54 40.41 16.87
N ALA A 8 31.46 40.23 15.93
CA ALA A 8 31.15 40.19 14.50
C ALA A 8 30.20 39.04 14.17
N LEU A 9 30.45 37.85 14.73
CA LEU A 9 29.57 36.69 14.56
C LEU A 9 28.19 36.91 15.18
N SER A 10 28.12 37.38 16.43
CA SER A 10 26.85 37.54 17.15
C SER A 10 25.96 38.64 16.55
N GLN A 11 26.56 39.71 16.03
CA GLN A 11 25.84 40.81 15.38
C GLN A 11 25.69 40.61 13.86
N GLY A 12 26.27 39.52 13.32
CA GLY A 12 26.34 39.23 11.89
C GLY A 12 27.06 40.32 11.07
N LYS A 13 27.94 41.12 11.68
CA LYS A 13 28.66 42.25 11.06
C LYS A 13 29.99 41.80 10.47
N ILE A 14 30.54 42.58 9.52
CA ILE A 14 31.86 42.32 8.92
C ILE A 14 32.94 42.80 9.89
N LEU A 15 34.01 42.02 10.08
CA LEU A 15 35.14 42.44 10.91
C LEU A 15 36.10 43.31 10.07
N ALA A 16 36.26 44.57 10.43
CA ALA A 16 37.25 45.49 9.84
C ALA A 16 38.51 45.53 10.72
N LEU A 17 39.63 45.04 10.22
CA LEU A 17 40.94 45.09 10.89
C LEU A 17 41.72 46.30 10.39
N TYR A 18 41.94 47.29 11.24
CA TYR A 18 42.76 48.46 10.91
C TYR A 18 44.15 48.36 11.55
N LEU A 19 45.19 48.31 10.70
CA LEU A 19 46.59 48.35 11.10
C LEU A 19 47.06 49.81 11.09
N HIS A 20 47.22 50.38 12.27
CA HIS A 20 47.49 51.80 12.43
C HIS A 20 49.00 52.10 12.58
N ASN A 21 49.46 53.21 11.98
CA ASN A 21 50.74 53.84 12.28
C ASN A 21 50.59 55.37 12.45
N GLU A 22 51.59 56.00 13.06
CA GLU A 22 51.62 57.45 13.32
C GLU A 22 51.60 58.30 12.03
N ARG A 23 51.94 57.71 10.88
CA ARG A 23 51.91 58.39 9.57
C ARG A 23 50.51 58.48 8.96
N ALA A 24 49.53 57.80 9.53
CA ALA A 24 48.16 57.69 9.02
C ALA A 24 47.20 58.75 9.59
N GLN A 25 47.71 59.89 10.05
CA GLN A 25 46.90 60.91 10.72
C GLN A 25 45.77 61.44 9.81
N ASN A 26 46.03 61.55 8.49
CA ASN A 26 45.03 61.96 7.52
C ASN A 26 43.82 61.02 7.51
N PHE A 27 44.05 59.70 7.46
CA PHE A 27 42.96 58.72 7.48
C PHE A 27 42.12 58.81 8.77
N CYS A 28 42.75 58.98 9.94
CA CYS A 28 42.01 59.09 11.20
C CYS A 28 41.22 60.39 11.31
N CYS A 29 41.83 61.53 10.96
CA CYS A 29 41.24 62.86 11.16
C CYS A 29 40.30 63.29 10.03
N VAL A 30 40.43 62.73 8.83
CA VAL A 30 39.62 63.13 7.67
C VAL A 30 38.64 62.01 7.31
N VAL A 31 39.14 60.81 7.02
CA VAL A 31 38.30 59.70 6.52
C VAL A 31 37.44 59.10 7.63
N LEU A 32 38.04 58.64 8.73
CA LEU A 32 37.31 58.04 9.86
C LEU A 32 36.52 59.06 10.68
N SER A 33 36.77 60.36 10.50
CA SER A 33 36.00 61.43 11.14
C SER A 33 34.82 61.90 10.27
N ASN A 34 34.69 61.38 9.05
CA ASN A 34 33.55 61.67 8.19
C ASN A 34 32.27 61.03 8.77
N PRO A 35 31.17 61.78 8.96
CA PRO A 35 29.94 61.25 9.58
C PRO A 35 29.35 60.03 8.87
N LEU A 36 29.41 60.00 7.54
CA LEU A 36 28.86 58.90 6.74
C LEU A 36 29.71 57.64 6.90
N VAL A 37 31.04 57.79 6.97
CA VAL A 37 31.95 56.66 7.23
C VAL A 37 31.68 56.06 8.61
N ILE A 38 31.47 56.91 9.63
CA ILE A 38 31.13 56.47 10.99
C ILE A 38 29.82 55.67 10.97
N GLU A 39 28.77 56.20 10.36
CA GLU A 39 27.46 55.54 10.29
C GLU A 39 27.55 54.16 9.60
N LEU A 40 28.27 54.09 8.47
CA LEU A 40 28.46 52.83 7.74
C LEU A 40 29.24 51.81 8.57
N LEU A 41 30.32 52.24 9.23
CA LEU A 41 31.13 51.38 10.09
C LEU A 41 30.32 50.88 11.29
N ASP A 42 29.61 51.75 11.99
CA ASP A 42 28.80 51.38 13.16
C ASP A 42 27.65 50.44 12.81
N THR A 43 27.03 50.63 11.64
CA THR A 43 25.90 49.81 11.18
C THR A 43 26.34 48.43 10.72
N ASN A 44 27.41 48.35 9.93
CA ASN A 44 27.73 47.13 9.16
C ASN A 44 29.00 46.40 9.61
N TYR A 45 29.85 47.06 10.39
CA TYR A 45 31.19 46.57 10.70
C TYR A 45 31.45 46.49 12.21
N ILE A 46 32.41 45.65 12.58
CA ILE A 46 33.10 45.69 13.87
C ILE A 46 34.53 46.14 13.59
N LEU A 47 34.86 47.37 13.98
CA LEU A 47 36.20 47.90 13.81
C LEU A 47 37.13 47.37 14.92
N TYR A 48 38.23 46.74 14.51
CA TYR A 48 39.28 46.25 15.40
C TYR A 48 40.62 46.87 15.01
N VAL A 49 41.10 47.78 15.86
CA VAL A 49 42.33 48.53 15.62
C VAL A 49 43.51 47.83 16.26
N VAL A 50 44.61 47.72 15.52
CA VAL A 50 45.89 47.23 16.01
C VAL A 50 46.92 48.34 15.88
N HIS A 51 47.37 48.83 17.04
CA HIS A 51 48.49 49.74 17.16
C HIS A 51 49.55 49.06 18.05
N SER A 52 50.60 48.54 17.43
CA SER A 52 51.74 47.91 18.14
C SER A 52 52.93 47.73 17.20
N LYS A 53 54.13 47.57 17.77
CA LYS A 53 55.33 47.10 17.05
C LYS A 53 55.61 45.64 17.43
N GLY A 54 56.35 44.91 16.60
CA GLY A 54 56.82 43.55 16.91
C GLY A 54 55.91 42.41 16.43
N VAL A 55 55.93 41.28 17.16
CA VAL A 55 55.39 39.98 16.71
C VAL A 55 53.89 40.04 16.39
N ARG A 56 53.11 40.72 17.24
CA ARG A 56 51.65 40.84 17.06
C ARG A 56 51.31 41.59 15.77
N MET A 57 51.99 42.70 15.48
CA MET A 57 51.79 43.44 14.23
C MET A 57 52.16 42.57 13.03
N ARG A 58 53.28 41.83 13.08
CA ARG A 58 53.68 40.92 11.99
C ARG A 58 52.64 39.82 11.73
N LEU A 59 52.05 39.25 12.77
CA LEU A 59 50.97 38.26 12.64
C LEU A 59 49.71 38.87 12.02
N MET A 60 49.32 40.06 12.47
CA MET A 60 48.13 40.75 11.95
C MET A 60 48.34 41.22 10.51
N SER A 61 49.53 41.71 10.13
CA SER A 61 49.87 42.04 8.75
C SER A 61 49.83 40.82 7.83
N LYS A 62 50.32 39.66 8.28
CA LYS A 62 50.20 38.41 7.52
C LYS A 62 48.74 38.00 7.32
N LEU A 63 47.93 38.08 8.38
CA LEU A 63 46.51 37.74 8.34
C LEU A 63 45.71 38.69 7.42
N ALA A 64 46.07 39.98 7.45
CA ALA A 64 45.56 41.05 6.61
C ALA A 64 46.06 41.01 5.16
N GLN A 65 47.03 40.16 4.84
CA GLN A 65 47.78 40.21 3.59
C GLN A 65 48.36 41.62 3.30
N ALA A 66 48.68 42.36 4.37
CA ALA A 66 49.14 43.74 4.28
C ALA A 66 50.64 43.80 3.97
N HIS A 67 50.98 44.45 2.85
CA HIS A 67 52.37 44.67 2.43
C HIS A 67 52.98 45.97 2.98
N SER A 68 52.15 46.93 3.36
CA SER A 68 52.56 48.20 3.98
C SER A 68 51.52 48.63 5.02
N ILE A 69 51.88 49.62 5.84
CA ILE A 69 51.03 50.18 6.90
C ILE A 69 51.02 51.71 6.69
N PRO A 70 49.88 52.40 6.79
CA PRO A 70 48.57 51.91 7.27
C PRO A 70 47.84 51.00 6.28
N HIS A 71 47.02 50.09 6.81
CA HIS A 71 46.21 49.15 6.03
C HIS A 71 44.90 48.85 6.75
N ILE A 72 43.81 48.70 5.99
CA ILE A 72 42.55 48.17 6.52
C ILE A 72 42.13 46.94 5.71
N SER A 73 41.75 45.86 6.40
CA SER A 73 41.21 44.65 5.79
C SER A 73 39.83 44.32 6.34
N PHE A 74 39.03 43.65 5.54
CA PHE A 74 37.67 43.24 5.86
C PHE A 74 37.56 41.73 5.82
N PHE A 75 36.93 41.16 6.86
CA PHE A 75 36.80 39.72 7.03
C PHE A 75 35.37 39.31 7.35
N ARG A 76 34.98 38.14 6.83
CA ARG A 76 33.75 37.44 7.24
C ARG A 76 34.09 36.42 8.33
N VAL A 77 33.27 36.37 9.35
CA VAL A 77 33.38 35.43 10.48
C VAL A 77 32.17 34.49 10.44
N PRO A 78 32.25 33.31 9.78
CA PRO A 78 31.12 32.38 9.71
C PRO A 78 30.97 31.53 10.98
N ASN A 79 32.06 31.35 11.73
CA ASN A 79 32.08 30.70 13.04
C ASN A 79 33.25 31.23 13.88
N HIS A 80 33.35 30.82 15.14
CA HIS A 80 34.37 31.33 16.07
C HIS A 80 35.83 31.00 15.69
N ASN A 81 36.04 29.95 14.89
CA ASN A 81 37.38 29.45 14.54
C ASN A 81 37.88 29.96 13.20
N GLU A 82 36.99 30.31 12.28
CA GLU A 82 37.31 30.68 10.92
C GLU A 82 37.27 32.19 10.70
N LEU A 83 38.07 32.66 9.75
CA LEU A 83 38.12 34.04 9.33
C LEU A 83 38.43 34.08 7.84
N PHE A 84 37.49 34.57 7.04
CA PHE A 84 37.64 34.66 5.59
C PHE A 84 37.99 36.09 5.20
N TYR A 85 39.15 36.27 4.58
CA TYR A 85 39.56 37.55 4.00
C TYR A 85 38.66 37.89 2.81
N ILE A 86 38.06 39.08 2.82
CA ILE A 86 37.21 39.57 1.73
C ILE A 86 38.02 40.50 0.84
N SER A 87 38.56 41.56 1.42
CA SER A 87 39.29 42.62 0.72
C SER A 87 40.09 43.46 1.70
N GLY A 88 40.97 44.31 1.20
CA GLY A 88 41.77 45.23 1.99
C GLY A 88 42.46 46.27 1.12
N THR A 89 42.80 47.41 1.70
CA THR A 89 43.43 48.53 0.99
C THR A 89 44.46 49.25 1.86
N ASN A 90 45.51 49.74 1.19
CA ASN A 90 46.48 50.69 1.73
C ASN A 90 46.19 52.14 1.30
N GLN A 91 45.30 52.32 0.32
CA GLN A 91 44.92 53.64 -0.20
C GLN A 91 43.84 54.22 0.71
N LEU A 92 44.29 54.95 1.73
CA LEU A 92 43.46 55.47 2.81
C LEU A 92 43.37 57.00 2.80
N ASP A 93 43.75 57.63 1.69
CA ASP A 93 43.83 59.08 1.58
C ASP A 93 42.58 59.69 0.92
N ASP A 94 41.78 58.90 0.21
CA ASP A 94 40.56 59.35 -0.46
C ASP A 94 39.30 58.84 0.27
N THR A 95 38.46 59.78 0.69
CA THR A 95 37.26 59.48 1.47
C THR A 95 36.17 58.84 0.60
N ASP A 96 36.00 59.33 -0.64
CA ASP A 96 34.92 58.86 -1.51
C ASP A 96 35.17 57.43 -2.00
N SER A 97 36.41 57.13 -2.40
CA SER A 97 36.82 55.75 -2.73
C SER A 97 36.66 54.80 -1.54
N PHE A 98 36.98 55.26 -0.32
CA PHE A 98 36.81 54.45 0.88
C PHE A 98 35.33 54.16 1.16
N ILE A 99 34.46 55.16 1.05
CA ILE A 99 33.01 55.01 1.19
C ILE A 99 32.46 54.00 0.17
N ALA A 100 32.81 54.17 -1.10
CA ALA A 100 32.36 53.26 -2.16
C ALA A 100 32.80 51.82 -1.88
N MET A 101 34.03 51.62 -1.39
CA MET A 101 34.54 50.29 -1.02
C MET A 101 33.70 49.65 0.11
N ILE A 102 33.47 50.38 1.21
CA ILE A 102 32.74 49.82 2.37
C ILE A 102 31.22 49.69 2.11
N MET A 103 30.64 50.49 1.21
CA MET A 103 29.25 50.30 0.77
C MET A 103 29.10 49.00 -0.03
N ASN A 104 29.95 48.78 -1.04
CA ASN A 104 29.92 47.55 -1.84
C ASN A 104 30.11 46.28 -0.99
N LEU A 105 31.00 46.34 -0.01
CA LEU A 105 31.23 45.24 0.93
C LEU A 105 30.03 44.99 1.86
N ALA A 106 29.33 46.05 2.28
CA ALA A 106 28.13 45.93 3.09
C ALA A 106 26.97 45.33 2.29
N GLU A 107 26.82 45.68 1.01
CA GLU A 107 25.80 45.08 0.12
C GLU A 107 26.06 43.60 -0.14
N SER A 108 27.33 43.19 -0.29
CA SER A 108 27.73 41.78 -0.44
C SER A 108 27.38 40.90 0.78
N ARG A 109 27.01 41.50 1.92
CA ARG A 109 26.47 40.79 3.11
C ARG A 109 25.09 40.19 2.85
N VAL A 110 24.27 40.85 2.02
CA VAL A 110 22.84 40.51 1.86
C VAL A 110 22.64 39.20 1.06
N GLY A 111 23.64 38.74 0.32
CA GLY A 111 23.58 37.52 -0.50
C GLY A 111 24.26 36.28 0.08
N ALA A 112 24.88 36.35 1.27
CA ALA A 112 25.59 35.22 1.85
C ALA A 112 24.73 34.55 2.94
N PRO A 113 24.27 33.30 2.75
CA PRO A 113 23.46 32.63 3.77
C PRO A 113 24.29 32.47 5.04
N THR A 114 23.76 32.93 6.17
CA THR A 114 24.33 32.69 7.49
C THR A 114 24.25 31.20 7.80
N SER A 115 25.25 30.67 8.53
CA SER A 115 25.31 29.26 8.91
C SER A 115 24.03 28.75 9.58
N ALA A 116 23.38 29.60 10.38
CA ALA A 116 22.10 29.30 11.01
C ALA A 116 20.95 29.03 10.03
N ILE A 117 20.84 29.81 8.93
CA ILE A 117 19.79 29.62 7.92
C ILE A 117 20.04 28.31 7.15
N VAL A 118 21.29 28.00 6.84
CA VAL A 118 21.66 26.74 6.15
C VAL A 118 21.38 25.52 7.03
N GLU A 119 21.60 25.61 8.33
CA GLU A 119 21.30 24.54 9.29
C GLU A 119 19.79 24.33 9.45
N GLU A 120 19.02 25.40 9.54
CA GLU A 120 17.56 25.34 9.63
C GLU A 120 16.93 24.77 8.36
N GLU A 121 17.39 25.18 7.17
CA GLU A 121 16.96 24.59 5.90
C GLU A 121 17.30 23.10 5.79
N ARG A 122 18.48 22.68 6.28
CA ARG A 122 18.85 21.25 6.32
C ARG A 122 17.93 20.47 7.25
N LYS A 123 17.58 21.04 8.40
CA LYS A 123 16.66 20.41 9.35
C LYS A 123 15.26 20.26 8.78
N ILE A 124 14.72 21.33 8.17
CA ILE A 124 13.39 21.31 7.52
C ILE A 124 13.35 20.27 6.40
N ARG A 125 14.39 20.19 5.56
CA ARG A 125 14.48 19.15 4.52
C ARG A 125 14.52 17.74 5.12
N GLY A 126 15.28 17.55 6.20
CA GLY A 126 15.32 16.26 6.91
C GLY A 126 13.96 15.83 7.45
N GLU A 127 13.21 16.76 8.07
CA GLU A 127 11.86 16.51 8.58
C GLU A 127 10.87 16.16 7.46
N GLN A 128 10.93 16.89 6.33
CA GLN A 128 10.10 16.63 5.15
C GLN A 128 10.42 15.27 4.50
N ASP A 129 11.70 14.92 4.38
CA ASP A 129 12.14 13.63 3.82
C ASP A 129 11.69 12.46 4.70
N GLU A 130 11.71 12.63 6.03
CA GLU A 130 11.20 11.61 6.95
C GLU A 130 9.67 11.46 6.86
N GLU A 131 8.94 12.57 6.81
CA GLU A 131 7.49 12.54 6.66
C GLU A 131 7.07 11.87 5.35
N PHE A 132 7.75 12.21 4.24
CA PHE A 132 7.54 11.57 2.94
C PHE A 132 7.79 10.06 2.98
N LYS A 133 8.90 9.62 3.61
CA LYS A 133 9.19 8.20 3.78
C LYS A 133 8.11 7.48 4.59
N ARG A 134 7.62 8.09 5.67
CA ARG A 134 6.53 7.51 6.48
C ARG A 134 5.23 7.41 5.68
N ALA A 135 4.87 8.45 4.94
CA ALA A 135 3.68 8.45 4.07
C ALA A 135 3.76 7.35 3.01
N MET A 136 4.90 7.21 2.31
CA MET A 136 5.10 6.14 1.33
C MET A 136 5.01 4.74 1.95
N ALA A 137 5.53 4.54 3.17
CA ALA A 137 5.46 3.25 3.85
C ALA A 137 3.99 2.86 4.16
N ILE A 138 3.18 3.81 4.62
CA ILE A 138 1.75 3.59 4.91
C ILE A 138 1.00 3.23 3.62
N ASP A 139 1.23 3.96 2.54
CA ASP A 139 0.57 3.69 1.26
C ASP A 139 1.00 2.34 0.66
N TYR A 140 2.28 1.99 0.79
CA TYR A 140 2.80 0.68 0.39
C TYR A 140 2.12 -0.44 1.17
N GLU A 141 2.04 -0.36 2.50
CA GLU A 141 1.34 -1.35 3.33
C GLU A 141 -0.15 -1.47 2.99
N LYS A 142 -0.82 -0.35 2.73
CA LYS A 142 -2.23 -0.33 2.35
C LYS A 142 -2.45 -0.99 1.00
N MET A 143 -1.57 -0.75 0.03
CA MET A 143 -1.60 -1.41 -1.28
C MET A 143 -1.34 -2.91 -1.17
N THR A 144 -0.33 -3.33 -0.39
CA THR A 144 -0.02 -4.75 -0.24
C THR A 144 -1.18 -5.50 0.44
N LYS A 145 -1.74 -4.96 1.52
CA LYS A 145 -2.93 -5.53 2.19
C LYS A 145 -4.13 -5.64 1.24
N ARG A 146 -4.43 -4.58 0.47
CA ARG A 146 -5.51 -4.62 -0.54
C ARG A 146 -5.28 -5.67 -1.62
N ASN A 147 -4.04 -5.80 -2.10
CA ASN A 147 -3.70 -6.79 -3.13
C ASN A 147 -3.80 -8.23 -2.61
N ILE A 148 -3.40 -8.47 -1.35
CA ILE A 148 -3.54 -9.78 -0.71
C ILE A 148 -5.03 -10.13 -0.55
N MET A 149 -5.82 -9.21 0.02
CA MET A 149 -7.26 -9.41 0.19
C MET A 149 -7.96 -9.68 -1.14
N ARG A 150 -7.64 -8.89 -2.18
CA ARG A 150 -8.20 -9.08 -3.52
C ARG A 150 -7.87 -10.47 -4.09
N ARG A 151 -6.62 -10.91 -3.98
CA ARG A 151 -6.19 -12.25 -4.43
C ARG A 151 -6.90 -13.36 -3.66
N GLU A 152 -7.12 -13.21 -2.36
CA GLU A 152 -7.87 -14.19 -1.58
C GLU A 152 -9.34 -14.25 -1.99
N THR A 153 -9.97 -13.09 -2.20
CA THR A 153 -11.37 -13.05 -2.67
C THR A 153 -11.51 -13.65 -4.08
N GLU A 154 -10.58 -13.35 -4.99
CA GLU A 154 -10.59 -13.90 -6.35
C GLU A 154 -10.38 -15.43 -6.33
N LYS A 155 -9.53 -15.95 -5.44
CA LYS A 155 -9.36 -17.41 -5.26
C LYS A 155 -10.63 -18.07 -4.74
N ARG A 156 -11.27 -17.51 -3.72
CA ARG A 156 -12.53 -18.05 -3.16
C ARG A 156 -13.64 -18.10 -4.19
N ILE A 157 -13.82 -17.01 -4.95
CA ILE A 157 -14.82 -16.95 -6.02
C ILE A 157 -14.52 -18.00 -7.09
N LYS A 158 -13.24 -18.17 -7.47
CA LYS A 158 -12.87 -19.18 -8.46
C LYS A 158 -13.11 -20.61 -7.98
N GLU A 159 -12.78 -20.92 -6.73
CA GLU A 159 -13.03 -22.23 -6.12
C GLU A 159 -14.53 -22.53 -6.05
N GLU A 160 -15.36 -21.55 -5.68
CA GLU A 160 -16.81 -21.69 -5.63
C GLU A 160 -17.41 -21.91 -7.04
N LEU A 161 -16.93 -21.17 -8.04
CA LEU A 161 -17.35 -21.36 -9.43
C LEU A 161 -16.94 -22.75 -9.96
N ASP A 162 -15.73 -23.22 -9.66
CA ASP A 162 -15.26 -24.54 -10.08
C ASP A 162 -16.08 -25.66 -9.42
N ILE A 163 -16.45 -25.52 -8.13
CA ILE A 163 -17.33 -26.47 -7.44
C ILE A 163 -18.72 -26.46 -8.08
N LYS A 164 -19.27 -25.28 -8.37
CA LYS A 164 -20.59 -25.13 -9.00
C LYS A 164 -20.61 -25.72 -10.42
N GLN A 165 -19.57 -25.51 -11.21
CA GLN A 165 -19.42 -26.12 -12.53
C GLN A 165 -19.33 -27.64 -12.45
N LYS A 166 -18.46 -28.19 -11.59
CA LYS A 166 -18.35 -29.65 -11.40
C LYS A 166 -19.66 -30.28 -10.98
N LYS A 167 -20.39 -29.65 -10.03
CA LYS A 167 -21.73 -30.10 -9.64
C LYS A 167 -22.70 -30.07 -10.83
N GLY A 168 -22.71 -28.99 -11.61
CA GLY A 168 -23.54 -28.87 -12.82
C GLY A 168 -23.25 -29.95 -13.87
N ASP A 169 -21.98 -30.26 -14.09
CA ASP A 169 -21.56 -31.28 -15.06
C ASP A 169 -21.95 -32.69 -14.62
N ILE A 170 -21.80 -33.03 -13.33
CA ILE A 170 -22.26 -34.31 -12.77
C ILE A 170 -23.78 -34.47 -12.95
N LYS A 171 -24.54 -33.40 -12.71
CA LYS A 171 -26.00 -33.41 -12.92
C LYS A 171 -26.35 -33.66 -14.39
N ARG A 172 -25.71 -32.95 -15.31
CA ARG A 172 -25.93 -33.13 -16.76
C ARG A 172 -25.60 -34.55 -17.21
N GLN A 173 -24.46 -35.09 -16.80
CA GLN A 173 -24.07 -36.47 -17.12
C GLN A 173 -25.06 -37.49 -16.55
N THR A 174 -25.57 -37.27 -15.34
CA THR A 174 -26.55 -38.16 -14.72
C THR A 174 -27.88 -38.13 -15.48
N ILE A 175 -28.35 -36.94 -15.88
CA ILE A 175 -29.56 -36.77 -16.69
C ILE A 175 -29.41 -37.45 -18.05
N GLU A 176 -28.27 -37.27 -18.73
CA GLU A 176 -28.00 -37.94 -20.01
C GLU A 176 -27.93 -39.46 -19.87
N ARG A 177 -27.33 -39.98 -18.79
CA ARG A 177 -27.33 -41.41 -18.47
C ARG A 177 -28.75 -41.93 -18.32
N ARG A 178 -29.60 -41.25 -17.55
CA ARG A 178 -31.01 -41.64 -17.35
C ARG A 178 -31.79 -41.67 -18.67
N LYS A 179 -31.59 -40.67 -19.55
CA LYS A 179 -32.19 -40.65 -20.89
C LYS A 179 -31.75 -41.83 -21.77
N LYS A 180 -30.47 -42.21 -21.72
CA LYS A 180 -29.98 -43.38 -22.48
C LYS A 180 -30.57 -44.68 -21.95
N ILE A 181 -30.71 -44.82 -20.62
CA ILE A 181 -31.31 -46.00 -20.00
C ILE A 181 -32.81 -46.07 -20.34
N SER A 182 -33.53 -44.94 -20.34
CA SER A 182 -34.96 -44.93 -20.69
C SER A 182 -35.21 -45.37 -22.13
N MET A 183 -34.31 -45.07 -23.07
CA MET A 183 -34.42 -45.51 -24.46
C MET A 183 -34.24 -47.03 -24.63
N ASN A 184 -33.41 -47.66 -23.78
CA ASN A 184 -33.12 -49.09 -23.85
C ASN A 184 -33.93 -49.92 -22.83
N TYR A 185 -34.76 -49.29 -22.02
CA TYR A 185 -35.51 -49.97 -20.98
C TYR A 185 -36.58 -50.86 -21.59
N SER A 186 -36.41 -52.17 -21.43
CA SER A 186 -37.42 -53.17 -21.78
C SER A 186 -37.98 -53.75 -20.49
N GLN A 187 -39.31 -53.79 -20.37
CA GLN A 187 -39.95 -54.46 -19.24
C GLN A 187 -39.58 -55.95 -19.21
N SER A 188 -39.56 -56.52 -18.01
CA SER A 188 -39.23 -57.94 -17.78
C SER A 188 -40.09 -58.85 -18.68
N THR A 189 -39.46 -59.83 -19.31
CA THR A 189 -40.12 -60.84 -20.17
C THR A 189 -40.84 -61.93 -19.38
N LEU A 190 -40.72 -61.89 -18.05
CA LEU A 190 -41.33 -62.83 -17.11
C LEU A 190 -42.75 -62.39 -16.72
N PRO A 191 -43.59 -63.31 -16.19
CA PRO A 191 -44.92 -62.98 -15.67
C PRO A 191 -44.85 -61.82 -14.66
N LEU A 192 -45.73 -60.82 -14.82
CA LEU A 192 -45.74 -59.61 -14.00
C LEU A 192 -46.73 -59.77 -12.84
N ASP A 193 -46.23 -60.24 -11.70
CA ASP A 193 -47.03 -60.74 -10.58
C ASP A 193 -47.09 -59.77 -9.39
N THR A 194 -46.26 -58.73 -9.41
CA THR A 194 -46.08 -57.77 -8.30
C THR A 194 -46.52 -56.38 -8.72
N LYS A 195 -47.38 -55.70 -7.96
CA LYS A 195 -47.73 -54.29 -8.22
C LYS A 195 -47.00 -53.36 -7.25
N ILE A 196 -46.18 -52.46 -7.79
CA ILE A 196 -45.43 -51.49 -7.00
C ILE A 196 -45.92 -50.07 -7.29
N LYS A 197 -46.22 -49.34 -6.23
CA LYS A 197 -46.69 -47.96 -6.25
C LYS A 197 -45.70 -47.06 -5.52
N VAL A 198 -45.06 -46.12 -6.22
CA VAL A 198 -44.09 -45.18 -5.63
C VAL A 198 -44.72 -43.79 -5.53
N ARG A 199 -44.80 -43.27 -4.30
CA ARG A 199 -45.21 -41.90 -4.00
C ARG A 199 -44.00 -40.98 -4.06
N LEU A 200 -44.09 -39.93 -4.87
CA LEU A 200 -43.06 -38.93 -5.05
C LEU A 200 -43.20 -37.79 -4.01
N PRO A 201 -42.11 -37.03 -3.76
CA PRO A 201 -42.15 -35.86 -2.87
C PRO A 201 -43.17 -34.78 -3.28
N ASN A 202 -43.47 -34.67 -4.58
CA ASN A 202 -44.46 -33.74 -5.12
C ASN A 202 -45.92 -34.22 -4.92
N GLY A 203 -46.14 -35.33 -4.21
CA GLY A 203 -47.45 -35.95 -4.00
C GLY A 203 -47.96 -36.79 -5.17
N ALA A 204 -47.30 -36.74 -6.34
CA ALA A 204 -47.64 -37.60 -7.46
C ALA A 204 -47.34 -39.07 -7.11
N THR A 205 -48.05 -39.98 -7.76
CA THR A 205 -47.86 -41.40 -7.51
C THR A 205 -47.76 -42.15 -8.84
N VAL A 206 -46.72 -42.96 -8.97
CA VAL A 206 -46.44 -43.75 -10.16
C VAL A 206 -46.58 -45.22 -9.83
N GLU A 207 -47.21 -45.98 -10.71
CA GLU A 207 -47.46 -47.42 -10.53
C GLU A 207 -46.90 -48.20 -11.72
N SER A 208 -46.34 -49.37 -11.43
CA SER A 208 -45.88 -50.33 -12.43
C SER A 208 -45.98 -51.75 -11.89
N LYS A 209 -45.91 -52.72 -12.80
CA LYS A 209 -45.89 -54.15 -12.48
C LYS A 209 -44.50 -54.71 -12.69
N PHE A 210 -44.10 -55.62 -11.82
CA PHE A 210 -42.79 -56.27 -11.79
C PHE A 210 -42.94 -57.77 -11.55
N ASN A 211 -41.89 -58.55 -11.83
CA ASN A 211 -41.83 -59.96 -11.43
C ASN A 211 -41.26 -60.06 -10.00
N HIS A 212 -41.73 -61.02 -9.20
CA HIS A 212 -41.27 -61.21 -7.81
C HIS A 212 -39.76 -61.54 -7.69
N LEU A 213 -39.16 -62.09 -8.75
CA LEU A 213 -37.71 -62.37 -8.87
C LEU A 213 -36.88 -61.18 -9.36
N ASP A 214 -37.51 -60.09 -9.80
CA ASP A 214 -36.76 -58.88 -10.17
C ASP A 214 -36.04 -58.30 -8.95
N THR A 215 -34.92 -57.61 -9.17
CA THR A 215 -34.13 -57.02 -8.08
C THR A 215 -34.61 -55.62 -7.73
N VAL A 216 -34.34 -55.20 -6.49
CA VAL A 216 -34.50 -53.80 -6.05
C VAL A 216 -33.71 -52.85 -6.96
N GLY A 217 -32.58 -53.28 -7.54
CA GLY A 217 -31.85 -52.53 -8.56
C GLY A 217 -32.69 -52.15 -9.78
N LYS A 218 -33.45 -53.10 -10.36
CA LYS A 218 -34.38 -52.82 -11.47
C LYS A 218 -35.48 -51.84 -11.09
N LEU A 219 -35.94 -51.89 -9.84
CA LEU A 219 -36.93 -50.93 -9.33
C LEU A 219 -36.34 -49.51 -9.28
N TYR A 220 -35.10 -49.34 -8.80
CA TYR A 220 -34.40 -48.05 -8.83
C TYR A 220 -34.21 -47.54 -10.27
N GLU A 221 -33.79 -48.41 -11.20
CA GLU A 221 -33.65 -48.06 -12.62
C GLU A 221 -34.99 -47.61 -13.22
N TRP A 222 -36.08 -48.32 -12.94
CA TRP A 222 -37.42 -47.92 -13.36
C TRP A 222 -37.79 -46.54 -12.80
N VAL A 223 -37.61 -46.32 -11.50
CA VAL A 223 -37.90 -45.00 -10.90
C VAL A 223 -37.04 -43.92 -11.55
N GLU A 224 -35.76 -44.16 -11.86
CA GLU A 224 -34.90 -43.17 -12.53
C GLU A 224 -35.42 -42.75 -13.92
N ILE A 225 -36.09 -43.64 -14.65
CA ILE A 225 -36.57 -43.39 -16.02
C ILE A 225 -38.05 -43.02 -16.11
N VAL A 226 -38.82 -43.19 -15.03
CA VAL A 226 -40.27 -42.90 -15.02
C VAL A 226 -40.56 -41.48 -15.48
N GLN A 227 -39.68 -40.53 -15.20
CA GLN A 227 -39.76 -39.15 -15.68
C GLN A 227 -39.78 -39.03 -17.23
N TYR A 228 -39.16 -39.97 -17.95
CA TYR A 228 -39.09 -39.96 -19.42
C TYR A 228 -40.07 -40.92 -20.07
N THR A 229 -40.55 -41.93 -19.34
CA THR A 229 -41.43 -42.99 -19.88
C THR A 229 -42.90 -42.77 -19.53
N ALA A 230 -43.22 -42.09 -18.43
CA ALA A 230 -44.60 -41.85 -18.03
C ALA A 230 -45.23 -40.70 -18.83
N LYS A 231 -46.51 -40.85 -19.20
CA LYS A 231 -47.32 -39.82 -19.91
C LYS A 231 -47.73 -38.62 -19.04
N GLN A 232 -47.07 -38.41 -17.90
CA GLN A 232 -47.39 -37.32 -16.97
C GLN A 232 -46.31 -36.24 -17.07
N ASP A 233 -46.69 -35.09 -17.62
CA ASP A 233 -45.76 -34.00 -17.97
C ASP A 233 -45.09 -33.29 -16.77
N ASN A 234 -45.50 -33.58 -15.52
CA ASN A 234 -45.04 -32.89 -14.30
C ASN A 234 -44.27 -33.78 -13.31
N LEU A 235 -43.72 -34.92 -13.74
CA LEU A 235 -42.91 -35.78 -12.87
C LEU A 235 -41.45 -35.29 -12.83
N LYS A 236 -41.02 -34.68 -11.72
CA LYS A 236 -39.60 -34.32 -11.48
C LYS A 236 -39.02 -35.30 -10.46
N ILE A 237 -38.08 -36.13 -10.89
CA ILE A 237 -37.43 -37.14 -10.03
C ILE A 237 -36.07 -36.59 -9.58
N PRO A 238 -35.80 -36.53 -8.26
CA PRO A 238 -34.53 -36.06 -7.73
C PRO A 238 -33.33 -36.80 -8.32
N ILE A 239 -32.16 -36.15 -8.33
CA ILE A 239 -30.91 -36.74 -8.85
C ILE A 239 -30.41 -37.78 -7.85
N ASN A 240 -30.49 -37.49 -6.55
CA ASN A 240 -30.25 -38.46 -5.50
C ASN A 240 -31.54 -38.72 -4.73
N PHE A 241 -31.98 -39.98 -4.70
CA PHE A 241 -33.16 -40.39 -3.96
C PHE A 241 -32.99 -41.76 -3.31
N THR A 242 -33.77 -42.00 -2.27
CA THR A 242 -33.90 -43.32 -1.63
C THR A 242 -35.37 -43.74 -1.62
N LEU A 243 -35.61 -45.04 -1.82
CA LEU A 243 -36.93 -45.65 -1.73
C LEU A 243 -37.12 -46.25 -0.34
N ASN A 244 -38.18 -45.82 0.35
CA ASN A 244 -38.52 -46.31 1.68
C ASN A 244 -39.88 -47.02 1.66
N ILE A 245 -39.97 -48.15 2.35
CA ILE A 245 -41.23 -48.81 2.68
C ILE A 245 -41.86 -48.01 3.85
N THR A 246 -43.16 -47.73 3.79
CA THR A 246 -43.82 -46.96 4.85
C THR A 246 -44.05 -47.81 6.11
N HIS A 247 -44.40 -49.08 5.94
CA HIS A 247 -44.70 -50.02 7.03
C HIS A 247 -44.20 -51.44 6.72
N PRO A 248 -43.21 -51.96 7.47
CA PRO A 248 -42.33 -51.27 8.42
C PRO A 248 -41.42 -50.25 7.71
N SER A 249 -41.02 -49.20 8.43
CA SER A 249 -40.19 -48.12 7.88
C SER A 249 -38.76 -48.60 7.61
N THR A 250 -38.52 -49.13 6.41
CA THR A 250 -37.23 -49.70 5.99
C THR A 250 -36.77 -49.03 4.70
N SER A 251 -35.52 -48.55 4.69
CA SER A 251 -34.87 -48.02 3.50
C SER A 251 -34.30 -49.15 2.65
N LEU A 252 -34.64 -49.16 1.36
CA LEU A 252 -34.15 -50.14 0.40
C LEU A 252 -32.76 -49.71 -0.11
N LEU A 253 -31.72 -49.98 0.68
CA LEU A 253 -30.33 -49.64 0.33
C LEU A 253 -29.65 -50.74 -0.49
N ASP A 254 -30.01 -52.00 -0.27
CA ASP A 254 -29.43 -53.13 -0.98
C ASP A 254 -30.13 -53.35 -2.33
N LYS A 255 -29.37 -53.15 -3.41
CA LYS A 255 -29.87 -53.25 -4.79
C LYS A 255 -29.86 -54.68 -5.33
N THR A 256 -29.24 -55.62 -4.61
CA THR A 256 -29.05 -57.01 -5.07
C THR A 256 -30.19 -57.94 -4.64
N VAL A 257 -30.98 -57.52 -3.64
CA VAL A 257 -32.10 -58.30 -3.09
C VAL A 257 -33.26 -58.34 -4.09
N THR A 258 -33.96 -59.47 -4.15
CA THR A 258 -35.18 -59.63 -4.98
C THR A 258 -36.37 -58.93 -4.34
N LEU A 259 -37.39 -58.59 -5.14
CA LEU A 259 -38.61 -57.96 -4.63
C LEU A 259 -39.33 -58.84 -3.59
N GLU A 260 -39.30 -60.17 -3.75
CA GLU A 260 -39.81 -61.11 -2.76
C GLU A 260 -39.02 -61.05 -1.43
N ALA A 261 -37.70 -61.12 -1.49
CA ALA A 261 -36.84 -61.08 -0.29
C ALA A 261 -36.87 -59.71 0.41
N ALA A 262 -37.22 -58.65 -0.31
CA ALA A 262 -37.43 -57.31 0.23
C ALA A 262 -38.86 -57.08 0.80
N ASN A 263 -39.72 -58.12 0.85
CA ASN A 263 -41.12 -58.05 1.28
C ASN A 263 -41.97 -57.06 0.45
N LEU A 264 -41.73 -56.99 -0.87
CA LEU A 264 -42.47 -56.11 -1.79
C LEU A 264 -43.53 -56.84 -2.63
N PHE A 265 -43.69 -58.15 -2.42
CA PHE A 265 -44.70 -59.00 -3.06
C PHE A 265 -45.88 -59.29 -2.10
N PRO A 266 -47.15 -59.31 -2.55
CA PRO A 266 -47.65 -59.12 -3.92
C PRO A 266 -47.88 -57.65 -4.33
N ASP A 267 -48.23 -56.79 -3.37
CA ASP A 267 -48.47 -55.36 -3.60
C ASP A 267 -47.65 -54.52 -2.60
N ALA A 268 -46.94 -53.51 -3.07
CA ALA A 268 -46.14 -52.63 -2.22
C ALA A 268 -46.32 -51.15 -2.54
N VAL A 269 -46.32 -50.34 -1.48
CA VAL A 269 -46.31 -48.87 -1.57
C VAL A 269 -45.00 -48.35 -1.00
N LEU A 270 -44.28 -47.60 -1.81
CA LEU A 270 -42.99 -47.01 -1.49
C LEU A 270 -43.09 -45.49 -1.51
N THR A 271 -42.28 -44.85 -0.67
CA THR A 271 -42.13 -43.40 -0.65
C THR A 271 -40.73 -43.04 -1.12
N LEU A 272 -40.64 -42.17 -2.12
CA LEU A 272 -39.39 -41.62 -2.60
C LEU A 272 -39.01 -40.42 -1.75
N ILE A 273 -37.80 -40.44 -1.19
CA ILE A 273 -37.25 -39.34 -0.42
C ILE A 273 -36.10 -38.73 -1.21
N SER A 274 -36.16 -37.41 -1.45
CA SER A 274 -35.06 -36.64 -2.04
C SER A 274 -33.91 -36.55 -1.05
N LEU A 275 -32.70 -36.84 -1.51
CA LEU A 275 -31.45 -36.58 -0.78
C LEU A 275 -30.72 -35.34 -1.32
N ASP A 276 -31.27 -34.70 -2.34
CA ASP A 276 -30.76 -33.42 -2.81
C ASP A 276 -31.05 -32.36 -1.72
N SER A 277 -30.01 -31.67 -1.26
CA SER A 277 -30.12 -30.62 -0.23
C SER A 277 -31.02 -29.49 -0.70
N ASP A 278 -31.97 -29.07 0.15
CA ASP A 278 -33.01 -28.05 -0.09
C ASP A 278 -32.50 -26.63 -0.48
N GLU A 279 -31.19 -26.45 -0.68
CA GLU A 279 -30.60 -25.16 -1.11
C GLU A 279 -30.82 -24.84 -2.59
N GLU A 280 -31.52 -25.69 -3.35
CA GLU A 280 -31.64 -25.58 -4.81
C GLU A 280 -33.03 -25.20 -5.33
N THR A 281 -34.00 -24.89 -4.46
CA THR A 281 -35.36 -24.50 -4.88
C THR A 281 -35.60 -23.00 -5.06
N GLU A 282 -34.61 -22.14 -4.83
CA GLU A 282 -34.75 -20.67 -4.97
C GLU A 282 -34.09 -20.05 -6.22
N SER A 283 -33.80 -20.83 -7.27
CA SER A 283 -33.32 -20.25 -8.52
C SER A 283 -34.02 -20.81 -9.76
N GLU A 284 -35.29 -20.46 -9.93
CA GLU A 284 -35.93 -20.25 -11.25
C GLU A 284 -36.73 -18.94 -11.23
#